data_AF-A0A9P6HZU7-F1
#
_entry.id   AF-A0A9P6HZU7-F1
#
_cell.length_a   1.000
_cell.length_b   1.000
_cell.length_c   1.000
_cell.angle_alpha   90.00
_cell.angle_beta   90.00
_cell.angle_gamma   90.00
#
_symmetry.space_group_name_H-M   'P 1'
#
loop_
_entity.id
_entity.type
_entity.pdbx_description
1 polymer ?
#
loop_
_entity_poly.entity_id
_entity_poly.type
_entity_poly.pdbx_seq_one_letter_code
_entity_poly.pdbx_strand_id
1 'polypeptide(L)'
;MMSLVRTIYKTTCATEEELIQKASQIWGDDMGSRRRIIATLVFMKQASRIEDFIEEKIFDHHLPLCHESKSRKEFRTLVGGDRTNTTLFRSWERVHVDLFYVYQKMIFVPFLSMEDGILCSYVFDGNVRLPWDKFEQKTAGGHGTIHRLEIHQSHHDYNSHNTQERPTCFAVKEINGANHESYRNELRALERSCAKVQKEKHLIKLLLTFQHGNTPYLVFEWADGNLEEFWKKKQVKTSPSATNWMAQQCRGIANAIKRIHGLTTWQKEERSLNPNSDEVFVKDWGRHGDIKPTNILWFSTHGEDRDHLVVADLGLTRYHSSLTKSRVMRVDGYTGTYRAPEIDLGNPISAKYDIWSLGCVFLEFCIWFLLGYDDVENFQRDRNLNRLSDDEDDIEEPDHSYFVTSQMPHGGKRAKLHPAVQKWVKKLRNLVPSTSFAHHMLDLIMNGMLVIDPKGRHSIDIISLELSRIESRLPQTSEGLTPFPVTKDKTYPSPEPKSSKVSFLIVLIETL
;
A
#
# COMPACT_ATOMS: atom_id res chain seq x y z
N MET A 1 1.97 29.16 32.50
CA MET A 1 0.63 29.71 32.19
C MET A 1 0.46 31.14 32.69
N MET A 2 0.34 31.39 34.00
CA MET A 2 0.14 32.74 34.55
C MET A 2 1.24 33.74 34.16
N SER A 3 2.50 33.29 34.04
CA SER A 3 3.59 34.13 33.52
C SER A 3 3.36 34.61 32.08
N LEU A 4 2.78 33.79 31.20
CA LEU A 4 2.49 34.17 29.82
C LEU A 4 1.34 35.20 29.78
N VAL A 5 0.29 34.95 30.56
CA VAL A 5 -0.87 35.86 30.69
C VAL A 5 -0.41 37.23 31.21
N ARG A 6 0.42 37.28 32.26
CA ARG A 6 1.02 38.53 32.76
C ARG A 6 1.83 39.27 31.69
N THR A 7 2.60 38.55 30.87
CA THR A 7 3.38 39.14 29.77
C THR A 7 2.49 39.70 28.64
N ILE A 8 1.40 39.01 28.31
CA ILE A 8 0.46 39.43 27.26
C ILE A 8 -0.26 40.72 27.69
N TYR A 9 -0.72 40.77 28.94
CA TYR A 9 -1.52 41.89 29.43
C TYR A 9 -0.70 43.05 29.99
N LYS A 10 0.62 42.90 30.17
CA LYS A 10 1.55 43.92 30.67
C LYS A 10 1.00 44.73 31.86
N THR A 11 0.13 44.12 32.66
CA THR A 11 -0.63 44.83 33.68
C THR A 11 0.07 44.68 35.01
N THR A 12 0.67 45.77 35.49
CA THR A 12 1.10 45.91 36.87
C THR A 12 -0.06 46.11 37.86
N CYS A 13 -1.31 46.26 37.36
CA CYS A 13 -2.50 46.57 38.16
C CYS A 13 -3.69 45.59 38.00
N ALA A 14 -3.55 44.48 37.27
CA ALA A 14 -4.64 43.50 37.15
C ALA A 14 -4.70 42.61 38.41
N THR A 15 -5.90 42.33 38.90
CA THR A 15 -6.07 41.45 40.07
C THR A 15 -5.75 39.99 39.71
N GLU A 16 -5.40 39.18 40.70
CA GLU A 16 -5.11 37.76 40.45
C GLU A 16 -6.34 37.00 39.92
N GLU A 17 -7.54 37.40 40.35
CA GLU A 17 -8.82 36.88 39.83
C GLU A 17 -9.04 37.20 38.35
N GLU A 18 -8.76 38.44 37.92
CA GLU A 18 -8.85 38.84 36.51
C GLU A 18 -7.87 38.04 35.63
N LEU A 19 -6.65 37.79 36.13
CA LEU A 19 -5.65 36.99 35.41
C LEU A 19 -6.07 35.51 35.31
N ILE A 20 -6.71 34.96 36.35
CA ILE A 20 -7.25 33.59 36.32
C ILE A 20 -8.40 33.49 35.32
N GLN A 21 -9.31 34.47 35.29
CA GLN A 21 -10.42 34.50 34.34
C GLN A 21 -9.92 34.62 32.88
N LYS A 22 -8.91 35.45 32.62
CA LYS A 22 -8.31 35.53 31.28
C LYS A 22 -7.56 34.25 30.92
N ALA A 23 -6.90 33.61 31.89
CA ALA A 23 -6.26 32.33 31.67
C ALA A 23 -7.27 31.24 31.29
N SER A 24 -8.45 31.18 31.94
CA SER A 24 -9.48 30.19 31.61
C SER A 24 -10.07 30.39 30.22
N GLN A 25 -10.28 31.63 29.78
CA GLN A 25 -10.75 31.96 28.42
C GLN A 25 -9.78 31.52 27.31
N ILE A 26 -8.48 31.37 27.62
CA ILE A 26 -7.45 30.93 26.68
C ILE A 26 -7.20 29.42 26.77
N TRP A 27 -7.03 28.87 27.98
CA TRP A 27 -6.71 27.45 28.16
C TRP A 27 -7.91 26.53 27.93
N GLY A 28 -9.11 27.09 28.04
CA GLY A 28 -10.37 26.45 27.71
C GLY A 28 -11.11 25.90 28.92
N ASP A 29 -12.43 25.82 28.75
CA ASP A 29 -13.42 25.12 29.56
C ASP A 29 -14.22 24.17 28.64
N ASP A 30 -15.43 23.76 29.04
CA ASP A 30 -16.30 22.90 28.24
C ASP A 30 -16.63 23.47 26.84
N MET A 31 -16.45 24.79 26.61
CA MET A 31 -16.68 25.44 25.32
C MET A 31 -15.47 25.37 24.39
N GLY A 32 -14.28 24.98 24.87
CA GLY A 32 -13.06 24.79 24.07
C GLY A 32 -11.91 25.77 24.37
N SER A 33 -10.71 25.51 23.83
CA SER A 33 -9.50 26.33 24.08
C SER A 33 -9.16 27.31 22.95
N ARG A 34 -8.28 28.28 23.24
CA ARG A 34 -7.63 29.21 22.28
C ARG A 34 -6.10 29.10 22.32
N ARG A 35 -5.58 27.95 22.75
CA ARG A 35 -4.14 27.70 22.97
C ARG A 35 -3.36 27.77 21.65
N ARG A 36 -3.94 27.27 20.56
CA ARG A 36 -3.30 27.34 19.23
C ARG A 36 -3.42 28.75 18.65
N ILE A 37 -4.56 29.42 18.84
CA ILE A 37 -4.74 30.82 18.45
C ILE A 37 -3.69 31.70 19.14
N ILE A 38 -3.55 31.63 20.47
CA ILE A 38 -2.57 32.47 21.17
C ILE A 38 -1.14 32.14 20.76
N ALA A 39 -0.82 30.87 20.47
CA ALA A 39 0.47 30.51 19.91
C ALA A 39 0.72 31.23 18.58
N THR A 40 -0.25 31.24 17.66
CA THR A 40 -0.16 31.98 16.38
C THR A 40 0.12 33.45 16.60
N LEU A 41 -0.62 34.08 17.51
CA LEU A 41 -0.45 35.50 17.82
C LEU A 41 0.90 35.80 18.47
N VAL A 42 1.43 34.91 19.30
CA VAL A 42 2.78 35.04 19.88
C VAL A 42 3.85 34.98 18.78
N PHE A 43 3.75 34.03 17.84
CA PHE A 43 4.66 33.96 16.68
C PHE A 43 4.62 35.22 15.82
N MET A 44 3.44 35.84 15.69
CA MET A 44 3.25 37.12 15.00
C MET A 44 3.73 38.34 15.81
N LYS A 45 4.13 38.19 17.07
CA LYS A 45 4.35 39.28 18.03
C LYS A 45 3.12 40.18 18.22
N GLN A 46 1.92 39.61 18.12
CA GLN A 46 0.61 40.28 18.23
C GLN A 46 -0.27 39.65 19.33
N ALA A 47 0.35 39.15 20.41
CA ALA A 47 -0.35 38.38 21.45
C ALA A 47 -1.52 39.13 22.13
N SER A 48 -1.50 40.47 22.16
CA SER A 48 -2.60 41.30 22.69
C SER A 48 -3.90 41.17 21.90
N ARG A 49 -3.84 40.72 20.64
CA ARG A 49 -5.01 40.53 19.77
C ARG A 49 -5.84 39.29 20.12
N ILE A 50 -5.48 38.57 21.18
CA ILE A 50 -6.27 37.44 21.68
C ILE A 50 -7.66 37.88 22.12
N GLU A 51 -7.81 39.13 22.56
CA GLU A 51 -9.10 39.72 22.94
C GLU A 51 -10.09 39.71 21.77
N ASP A 52 -9.63 40.00 20.54
CA ASP A 52 -10.48 39.98 19.35
C ASP A 52 -11.12 38.58 19.15
N PHE A 53 -10.39 37.49 19.45
CA PHE A 53 -10.91 36.11 19.36
C PHE A 53 -11.79 35.71 20.54
N ILE A 54 -11.58 36.33 21.71
CA ILE A 54 -12.41 36.14 22.90
C ILE A 54 -13.77 36.80 22.68
N GLU A 55 -13.79 38.05 22.23
CA GLU A 55 -15.00 38.83 21.92
C GLU A 55 -15.85 38.15 20.84
N GLU A 56 -15.21 37.69 19.75
CA GLU A 56 -15.87 36.99 18.64
C GLU A 56 -16.23 35.53 18.96
N LYS A 57 -15.90 35.03 20.17
CA LYS A 57 -16.13 33.64 20.59
C LYS A 57 -15.53 32.61 19.61
N ILE A 58 -14.35 32.91 19.05
CA ILE A 58 -13.62 32.00 18.16
C ILE A 58 -12.63 31.17 18.97
N PHE A 59 -12.69 29.84 18.83
CA PHE A 59 -11.89 28.85 19.56
C PHE A 59 -11.03 28.04 18.59
N ASP A 60 -10.08 27.26 19.11
CA ASP A 60 -9.14 26.47 18.31
C ASP A 60 -9.86 25.48 17.36
N HIS A 61 -11.03 24.95 17.73
CA HIS A 61 -11.82 24.05 16.88
C HIS A 61 -12.55 24.78 15.74
N HIS A 62 -12.63 26.12 15.76
CA HIS A 62 -13.16 26.93 14.65
C HIS A 62 -12.12 27.17 13.54
N LEU A 63 -10.85 26.80 13.77
CA LEU A 63 -9.76 26.96 12.82
C LEU A 63 -9.48 25.66 12.05
N PRO A 64 -8.83 25.71 10.87
CA PRO A 64 -8.28 26.91 10.22
C PRO A 64 -9.35 27.85 9.65
N LEU A 65 -9.06 29.15 9.62
CA LEU A 65 -9.93 30.14 8.97
C LEU A 65 -9.71 30.09 7.46
N CYS A 66 -10.80 30.13 6.69
CA CYS A 66 -10.76 30.13 5.22
C CYS A 66 -11.27 31.47 4.70
N HIS A 67 -10.39 32.29 4.09
CA HIS A 67 -10.79 33.59 3.58
C HIS A 67 -11.63 33.51 2.31
N GLU A 68 -12.47 34.51 2.07
CA GLU A 68 -13.16 34.67 0.80
C GLU A 68 -12.20 35.03 -0.33
N SER A 69 -12.57 34.73 -1.59
CA SER A 69 -11.74 35.02 -2.76
C SER A 69 -11.53 36.52 -2.98
N LYS A 70 -12.52 37.34 -2.61
CA LYS A 70 -12.52 38.79 -2.83
C LYS A 70 -11.89 39.59 -1.67
N SER A 71 -11.81 39.00 -0.47
CA SER A 71 -11.32 39.70 0.72
C SER A 71 -10.65 38.73 1.69
N ARG A 72 -9.41 39.04 2.08
CA ARG A 72 -8.67 38.28 3.10
C ARG A 72 -9.13 38.61 4.53
N LYS A 73 -9.91 39.67 4.71
CA LYS A 73 -10.47 40.05 6.02
C LYS A 73 -11.81 39.37 6.31
N GLU A 74 -12.41 38.77 5.29
CA GLU A 74 -13.68 38.06 5.39
C GLU A 74 -13.38 36.57 5.30
N PHE A 75 -13.92 35.78 6.21
CA PHE A 75 -13.59 34.36 6.28
C PHE A 75 -14.73 33.52 6.85
N ARG A 76 -14.68 32.22 6.59
CA ARG A 76 -15.50 31.20 7.23
C ARG A 76 -14.66 30.38 8.23
N THR A 77 -15.29 29.96 9.31
CA THR A 77 -14.71 29.03 10.30
C THR A 77 -14.90 27.58 9.86
N LEU A 78 -14.12 26.66 10.42
CA LEU A 78 -14.25 25.22 10.16
C LEU A 78 -15.60 24.67 10.62
N VAL A 79 -16.09 25.16 11.76
CA VAL A 79 -17.37 24.79 12.36
C VAL A 79 -18.18 26.08 12.50
N GLY A 80 -19.38 26.17 11.89
CA GLY A 80 -20.18 27.40 11.89
C GLY A 80 -21.06 27.66 10.66
N GLY A 81 -21.03 26.79 9.63
CA GLY A 81 -21.83 26.93 8.40
C GLY A 81 -21.29 28.01 7.44
N ASP A 82 -22.10 28.40 6.43
CA ASP A 82 -21.72 29.37 5.38
C ASP A 82 -21.64 30.83 5.83
N ARG A 83 -21.72 31.10 7.14
CA ARG A 83 -21.72 32.48 7.66
C ARG A 83 -20.31 33.06 7.65
N THR A 84 -20.09 34.03 6.78
CA THR A 84 -18.83 34.79 6.70
C THR A 84 -18.69 35.76 7.88
N ASN A 85 -17.58 35.68 8.62
CA ASN A 85 -17.18 36.67 9.61
C ASN A 85 -16.52 37.86 8.92
N THR A 86 -16.92 39.08 9.29
CA THR A 86 -16.43 40.35 8.70
C THR A 86 -15.95 41.34 9.78
N THR A 87 -15.86 40.89 11.03
CA THR A 87 -15.64 41.73 12.21
C THR A 87 -14.26 41.51 12.82
N LEU A 88 -13.82 40.26 12.98
CA LEU A 88 -12.54 39.92 13.64
C LEU A 88 -11.34 40.70 13.05
N PHE A 89 -11.17 40.66 11.72
CA PHE A 89 -10.05 41.32 11.04
C PHE A 89 -10.32 42.75 10.58
N ARG A 90 -11.46 43.35 10.96
CA ARG A 90 -11.87 44.67 10.49
C ARG A 90 -10.82 45.73 10.79
N SER A 91 -10.35 45.77 12.04
CA SER A 91 -9.35 46.72 12.56
C SER A 91 -7.89 46.30 12.28
N TRP A 92 -7.66 45.11 11.74
CA TRP A 92 -6.31 44.59 11.53
C TRP A 92 -5.68 45.20 10.28
N GLU A 93 -4.39 45.51 10.36
CA GLU A 93 -3.61 45.82 9.15
C GLU A 93 -3.50 44.58 8.26
N ARG A 94 -3.45 44.80 6.95
CA ARG A 94 -3.39 43.72 5.96
C ARG A 94 -2.21 42.77 6.21
N VAL A 95 -1.05 43.29 6.59
CA VAL A 95 0.14 42.50 6.90
C VAL A 95 -0.10 41.53 8.06
N HIS A 96 -0.82 41.93 9.10
CA HIS A 96 -1.12 41.05 10.24
C HIS A 96 -2.11 39.96 9.86
N VAL A 97 -3.10 40.28 9.02
CA VAL A 97 -4.03 39.29 8.48
C VAL A 97 -3.27 38.25 7.66
N ASP A 98 -2.38 38.70 6.77
CA ASP A 98 -1.56 37.81 5.95
C ASP A 98 -0.65 36.91 6.79
N LEU A 99 0.02 37.47 7.80
CA LEU A 99 0.84 36.71 8.74
C LEU A 99 0.01 35.70 9.55
N PHE A 100 -1.22 36.03 9.95
CA PHE A 100 -2.10 35.08 10.63
C PHE A 100 -2.40 33.87 9.75
N TYR A 101 -2.73 34.08 8.47
CA TYR A 101 -2.94 32.98 7.52
C TYR A 101 -1.69 32.14 7.28
N VAL A 102 -0.50 32.73 7.33
CA VAL A 102 0.77 31.99 7.20
C VAL A 102 1.03 31.16 8.45
N TYR A 103 1.01 31.77 9.64
CA TYR A 103 1.36 31.07 10.88
C TYR A 103 0.29 30.07 11.33
N GLN A 104 -1.00 30.30 11.04
CA GLN A 104 -2.02 29.30 11.38
C GLN A 104 -1.73 27.97 10.68
N LYS A 105 -1.22 27.98 9.44
CA LYS A 105 -0.88 26.75 8.70
C LYS A 105 0.30 26.00 9.29
N MET A 106 1.12 26.66 10.11
CA MET A 106 2.24 26.04 10.82
C MET A 106 1.84 25.46 12.18
N ILE A 107 0.84 26.05 12.83
CA ILE A 107 0.43 25.72 14.20
C ILE A 107 -0.78 24.76 14.22
N PHE A 108 -1.71 24.93 13.28
CA PHE A 108 -2.88 24.07 13.13
C PHE A 108 -2.52 22.89 12.24
N VAL A 109 -1.67 22.01 12.78
CA VAL A 109 -1.28 20.75 12.16
C VAL A 109 -2.49 19.80 12.17
N PRO A 110 -2.84 19.17 11.04
CA PRO A 110 -4.06 18.37 10.93
C PRO A 110 -3.99 17.09 11.79
N PHE A 111 -5.17 16.60 12.17
CA PHE A 111 -5.34 15.27 12.75
C PHE A 111 -5.87 14.34 11.66
N LEU A 112 -5.25 13.17 11.52
CA LEU A 112 -5.57 12.18 10.50
C LEU A 112 -6.30 11.01 11.16
N SER A 113 -7.62 10.95 10.97
CA SER A 113 -8.41 9.81 11.44
C SER A 113 -8.25 8.63 10.49
N MET A 114 -8.10 7.45 11.08
CA MET A 114 -7.93 6.15 10.44
C MET A 114 -8.88 5.14 11.06
N GLU A 115 -10.11 5.58 11.35
CA GLU A 115 -11.16 4.75 11.95
C GLU A 115 -11.50 3.54 11.07
N ASP A 116 -11.73 2.39 11.71
CA ASP A 116 -12.08 1.17 10.99
C ASP A 116 -13.42 1.29 10.27
N GLY A 117 -13.40 1.03 8.95
CA GLY A 117 -14.60 0.98 8.12
C GLY A 117 -14.95 2.30 7.43
N ILE A 118 -14.25 3.38 7.74
CA ILE A 118 -14.43 4.69 7.10
C ILE A 118 -13.13 5.07 6.38
N LEU A 119 -13.16 5.18 5.05
CA LEU A 119 -12.03 5.70 4.31
C LEU A 119 -12.05 7.23 4.34
N CYS A 120 -11.17 7.84 5.12
CA CYS A 120 -11.03 9.29 5.16
C CYS A 120 -10.21 9.82 3.97
N SER A 121 -10.65 10.97 3.43
CA SER A 121 -9.95 11.70 2.37
C SER A 121 -9.75 13.16 2.75
N TYR A 122 -8.50 13.62 2.69
CA TYR A 122 -8.12 14.97 3.12
C TYR A 122 -7.53 15.78 1.97
N VAL A 123 -7.75 17.09 1.97
CA VAL A 123 -7.14 18.03 1.01
C VAL A 123 -6.46 19.14 1.79
N PHE A 124 -5.15 19.27 1.60
CA PHE A 124 -4.28 20.23 2.27
C PHE A 124 -3.61 21.14 1.24
N ASP A 125 -3.56 22.45 1.52
CA ASP A 125 -2.74 23.38 0.73
C ASP A 125 -1.25 23.01 0.85
N GLY A 126 -0.46 23.28 -0.19
CA GLY A 126 0.97 22.91 -0.25
C GLY A 126 1.87 23.60 0.79
N ASN A 127 1.36 24.57 1.55
CA ASN A 127 2.07 25.24 2.63
C ASN A 127 1.54 24.88 4.04
N VAL A 128 0.66 23.88 4.14
CA VAL A 128 0.23 23.32 5.43
C VAL A 128 1.38 22.51 6.04
N ARG A 129 1.63 22.70 7.33
CA ARG A 129 2.54 21.82 8.07
C ARG A 129 1.81 20.53 8.39
N LEU A 130 2.32 19.42 7.88
CA LEU A 130 1.78 18.08 8.12
C LEU A 130 2.42 17.45 9.37
N PRO A 131 1.72 16.51 10.05
CA PRO A 131 2.13 15.91 11.32
C PRO A 131 3.23 14.85 11.16
N TRP A 132 4.21 15.08 10.29
CA TRP A 132 5.27 14.12 10.01
C TRP A 132 6.38 14.22 11.05
N ASP A 133 6.61 13.15 11.80
CA ASP A 133 7.79 13.00 12.64
C ASP A 133 9.00 12.60 11.80
N LYS A 134 8.79 11.64 10.88
CA LYS A 134 9.78 11.25 9.86
C LYS A 134 9.10 11.04 8.53
N PHE A 135 9.74 11.49 7.46
CA PHE A 135 9.28 11.27 6.09
C PHE A 135 10.50 10.97 5.23
N GLU A 136 10.64 9.71 4.82
CA GLU A 136 11.80 9.21 4.10
C GLU A 136 11.37 8.58 2.77
N GLN A 137 11.87 9.12 1.66
CA GLN A 137 11.73 8.46 0.38
C GLN A 137 12.46 7.12 0.40
N LYS A 138 11.78 6.04 0.01
CA LYS A 138 12.36 4.69 -0.01
C LYS A 138 12.53 4.15 -1.42
N THR A 139 11.55 4.35 -2.29
CA THR A 139 11.55 3.75 -3.61
C THR A 139 10.96 4.70 -4.64
N ALA A 140 11.55 4.78 -5.83
CA ALA A 140 10.98 5.45 -7.00
C ALA A 140 10.92 4.44 -8.16
N GLY A 141 9.77 4.36 -8.84
CA GLY A 141 9.59 3.49 -10.01
C GLY A 141 8.40 3.92 -10.87
N GLY A 142 8.12 3.19 -11.96
CA GLY A 142 7.07 3.54 -12.93
C GLY A 142 5.65 3.64 -12.37
N HIS A 143 5.41 3.13 -11.15
CA HIS A 143 4.11 3.11 -10.46
C HIS A 143 3.93 4.21 -9.41
N GLY A 144 4.92 5.11 -9.25
CA GLY A 144 4.94 6.17 -8.24
C GLY A 144 6.11 6.03 -7.26
N THR A 145 6.16 6.97 -6.31
CA THR A 145 7.22 7.01 -5.28
C THR A 145 6.64 6.52 -3.95
N ILE A 146 7.30 5.55 -3.32
CA ILE A 146 6.92 5.07 -1.98
C ILE A 146 7.81 5.73 -0.94
N HIS A 147 7.17 6.33 0.07
CA HIS A 147 7.79 6.95 1.22
C HIS A 147 7.44 6.18 2.49
N ARG A 148 8.39 6.11 3.43
CA ARG A 148 8.15 5.66 4.80
C ARG A 148 7.80 6.89 5.64
N LEU A 149 6.64 6.86 6.28
CA LEU A 149 6.10 7.94 7.08
C LEU A 149 5.93 7.51 8.54
N GLU A 150 6.40 8.33 9.47
CA GLU A 150 6.01 8.29 10.89
C GLU A 150 5.18 9.53 11.17
N ILE A 151 3.97 9.35 11.70
CA ILE A 151 3.06 10.43 12.07
C ILE A 151 3.15 10.63 13.58
N HIS A 152 3.18 11.88 14.03
CA HIS A 152 3.19 12.18 15.46
C HIS A 152 1.97 11.54 16.15
N GLN A 153 2.19 10.82 17.26
CA GLN A 153 1.16 10.00 17.92
C GLN A 153 -0.09 10.79 18.33
N SER A 154 0.05 12.08 18.64
CA SER A 154 -1.10 12.94 19.00
C SER A 154 -1.92 13.43 17.78
N HIS A 155 -1.56 13.01 16.57
CA HIS A 155 -2.14 13.49 15.32
C HIS A 155 -2.78 12.38 14.47
N HIS A 156 -2.96 11.19 15.04
CA HIS A 156 -3.77 10.12 14.45
C HIS A 156 -4.40 9.26 15.55
N ASP A 157 -5.47 8.54 15.23
CA ASP A 157 -6.17 7.59 16.10
C ASP A 157 -5.92 6.12 15.71
N TYR A 158 -4.99 5.88 14.78
CA TYR A 158 -4.63 4.52 14.35
C TYR A 158 -4.11 3.67 15.52
N ASN A 159 -4.92 2.69 15.90
CA ASN A 159 -4.57 1.69 16.90
C ASN A 159 -3.86 0.53 16.22
N SER A 160 -2.53 0.56 16.20
CA SER A 160 -1.78 -0.64 15.83
C SER A 160 -2.02 -1.69 16.91
N HIS A 161 -2.48 -2.89 16.56
CA HIS A 161 -2.51 -4.03 17.49
C HIS A 161 -1.11 -4.47 17.95
N ASN A 162 -0.06 -3.77 17.50
CA ASN A 162 1.32 -3.98 17.89
C ASN A 162 1.57 -3.34 19.26
N THR A 163 1.68 -4.17 20.29
CA THR A 163 1.95 -3.78 21.69
C THR A 163 3.43 -3.46 21.95
N GLN A 164 4.27 -3.34 20.92
CA GLN A 164 5.67 -2.99 21.07
C GLN A 164 5.88 -1.47 20.96
N GLU A 165 6.82 -0.94 21.75
CA GLU A 165 7.24 0.47 21.88
C GLU A 165 7.79 1.12 20.59
N ARG A 166 7.56 0.54 19.40
CA ARG A 166 8.03 1.09 18.14
C ARG A 166 7.04 2.13 17.60
N PRO A 167 7.52 3.25 17.04
CA PRO A 167 6.64 4.22 16.39
C PRO A 167 5.92 3.57 15.22
N THR A 168 4.61 3.78 15.13
CA THR A 168 3.80 3.29 14.01
C THR A 168 4.29 3.91 12.71
N CYS A 169 4.60 3.03 11.75
CA CYS A 169 5.10 3.42 10.44
C CYS A 169 4.03 3.17 9.38
N PHE A 170 3.99 4.06 8.40
CA PHE A 170 3.06 4.00 7.28
C PHE A 170 3.84 4.00 5.96
N ALA A 171 3.31 3.29 4.97
CA ALA A 171 3.76 3.41 3.59
C ALA A 171 2.89 4.44 2.89
N VAL A 172 3.52 5.45 2.28
CA VAL A 172 2.84 6.51 1.55
C VAL A 172 3.22 6.41 0.09
N LYS A 173 2.24 6.13 -0.76
CA LYS A 173 2.40 6.13 -2.21
C LYS A 173 2.05 7.50 -2.76
N GLU A 174 3.07 8.20 -3.23
CA GLU A 174 2.93 9.43 -3.99
C GLU A 174 2.57 9.11 -5.43
N ILE A 175 1.50 9.74 -5.91
CA ILE A 175 1.00 9.52 -7.26
C ILE A 175 1.44 10.67 -8.15
N ASN A 176 2.16 10.33 -9.22
CA ASN A 176 2.69 11.33 -10.14
C ASN A 176 1.54 12.12 -10.83
N GLY A 177 1.58 13.45 -10.74
CA GLY A 177 0.55 14.36 -11.25
C GLY A 177 0.30 14.27 -12.77
N ALA A 178 1.20 13.67 -13.54
CA ALA A 178 1.00 13.44 -14.98
C ALA A 178 -0.08 12.37 -15.29
N ASN A 179 -0.56 11.61 -14.28
CA ASN A 179 -1.41 10.44 -14.50
C ASN A 179 -2.68 10.39 -13.62
N HIS A 180 -3.46 11.48 -13.61
CA HIS A 180 -4.70 11.61 -12.83
C HIS A 180 -5.74 10.51 -13.06
N GLU A 181 -5.77 9.89 -14.26
CA GLU A 181 -6.70 8.79 -14.55
C GLU A 181 -6.28 7.51 -13.82
N SER A 182 -4.97 7.21 -13.81
CA SER A 182 -4.40 6.11 -13.04
C SER A 182 -4.70 6.24 -11.54
N TYR A 183 -4.56 7.44 -10.98
CA TYR A 183 -4.92 7.74 -9.60
C TYR A 183 -6.38 7.40 -9.28
N ARG A 184 -7.31 7.92 -10.08
CA ARG A 184 -8.75 7.69 -9.88
C ARG A 184 -9.12 6.22 -10.01
N ASN A 185 -8.47 5.50 -10.91
CA ASN A 185 -8.70 4.09 -11.11
C ASN A 185 -8.21 3.27 -9.91
N GLU A 186 -7.00 3.56 -9.43
CA GLU A 186 -6.43 2.92 -8.24
C GLU A 186 -7.26 3.19 -6.99
N LEU A 187 -7.59 4.46 -6.75
CA LEU A 187 -8.42 4.87 -5.62
C LEU A 187 -9.79 4.19 -5.63
N ARG A 188 -10.50 4.18 -6.76
CA ARG A 188 -11.83 3.55 -6.86
C ARG A 188 -11.80 2.06 -6.55
N ALA A 189 -10.75 1.35 -6.96
CA ALA A 189 -10.65 -0.07 -6.66
C ALA A 189 -10.33 -0.32 -5.19
N LEU A 190 -9.46 0.50 -4.59
CA LEU A 190 -9.14 0.43 -3.16
C LEU A 190 -10.38 0.76 -2.32
N GLU A 191 -11.08 1.86 -2.61
CA GLU A 191 -12.36 2.22 -1.99
C GLU A 191 -13.37 1.07 -2.00
N ARG A 192 -13.52 0.41 -3.15
CA ARG A 192 -14.44 -0.73 -3.30
C ARG A 192 -13.97 -1.98 -2.58
N SER A 193 -12.66 -2.18 -2.48
CA SER A 193 -12.09 -3.26 -1.67
C SER A 193 -12.33 -3.03 -0.17
N CYS A 194 -12.34 -1.77 0.27
CA CYS A 194 -12.63 -1.35 1.65
C CYS A 194 -14.13 -1.39 2.00
N ALA A 195 -15.02 -1.01 1.07
CA ALA A 195 -16.47 -0.87 1.33
C ALA A 195 -17.21 -2.20 1.59
N LYS A 196 -16.62 -3.32 1.16
CA LYS A 196 -17.14 -4.65 1.50
C LYS A 196 -16.26 -5.19 2.63
N VAL A 197 -16.84 -5.38 3.81
CA VAL A 197 -16.40 -6.23 4.95
C VAL A 197 -14.90 -6.61 4.99
N GLN A 198 -14.19 -5.96 5.92
CA GLN A 198 -12.78 -6.12 6.34
C GLN A 198 -12.41 -7.51 6.94
N LYS A 199 -12.91 -8.62 6.39
CA LYS A 199 -12.54 -9.96 6.90
C LYS A 199 -11.30 -10.54 6.23
N GLU A 200 -10.94 -10.07 5.03
CA GLU A 200 -9.81 -10.63 4.29
C GLU A 200 -8.52 -9.92 4.68
N LYS A 201 -7.71 -10.57 5.52
CA LYS A 201 -6.43 -10.04 5.99
C LYS A 201 -5.33 -10.11 4.91
N HIS A 202 -5.51 -10.91 3.85
CA HIS A 202 -4.50 -11.10 2.80
C HIS A 202 -4.59 -10.08 1.65
N LEU A 203 -5.37 -9.01 1.80
CA LEU A 203 -5.51 -7.96 0.79
C LEU A 203 -5.15 -6.60 1.40
N ILE A 204 -4.34 -5.81 0.70
CA ILE A 204 -3.86 -4.52 1.19
C ILE A 204 -5.03 -3.59 1.54
N LYS A 205 -4.94 -2.96 2.71
CA LYS A 205 -5.95 -2.02 3.22
C LYS A 205 -5.44 -0.60 3.05
N LEU A 206 -6.18 0.20 2.28
CA LEU A 206 -6.01 1.65 2.24
C LEU A 206 -6.52 2.24 3.56
N LEU A 207 -5.66 2.94 4.29
CA LEU A 207 -5.99 3.54 5.58
C LEU A 207 -6.64 4.91 5.40
N LEU A 208 -6.04 5.75 4.58
CA LEU A 208 -6.59 7.06 4.21
C LEU A 208 -6.01 7.53 2.89
N THR A 209 -6.58 8.62 2.38
CA THR A 209 -5.99 9.39 1.29
C THR A 209 -5.80 10.83 1.69
N PHE A 210 -4.77 11.47 1.15
CA PHE A 210 -4.66 12.91 1.27
C PHE A 210 -4.06 13.52 0.01
N GLN A 211 -4.45 14.75 -0.28
CA GLN A 211 -3.80 15.59 -1.27
C GLN A 211 -3.04 16.69 -0.54
N HIS A 212 -1.78 16.91 -0.90
CA HIS A 212 -0.98 18.02 -0.39
C HIS A 212 -0.50 18.89 -1.56
N GLY A 213 -1.00 20.12 -1.63
CA GLY A 213 -0.88 20.95 -2.83
C GLY A 213 -1.59 20.30 -4.01
N ASN A 214 -0.85 19.98 -5.07
CA ASN A 214 -1.38 19.31 -6.26
C ASN A 214 -1.09 17.81 -6.30
N THR A 215 -0.44 17.27 -5.26
CA THR A 215 0.03 15.88 -5.25
C THR A 215 -0.90 15.00 -4.42
N PRO A 216 -1.51 13.95 -5.00
CA PRO A 216 -2.28 12.97 -4.25
C PRO A 216 -1.40 11.88 -3.65
N TYR A 217 -1.79 11.40 -2.49
CA TYR A 217 -1.11 10.38 -1.71
C TYR A 217 -2.10 9.33 -1.19
N LEU A 218 -1.68 8.07 -1.25
CA LEU A 218 -2.37 6.92 -0.67
C LEU A 218 -1.57 6.41 0.53
N VAL A 219 -2.23 6.15 1.66
CA VAL A 219 -1.56 5.74 2.90
C VAL A 219 -1.97 4.33 3.29
N PHE A 220 -0.98 3.50 3.56
CA PHE A 220 -1.10 2.09 3.92
C PHE A 220 -0.29 1.77 5.18
N GLU A 221 -0.53 0.60 5.76
CA GLU A 221 0.37 0.04 6.77
C GLU A 221 1.76 -0.22 6.17
N TRP A 222 2.81 0.04 6.95
CA TRP A 222 4.17 -0.28 6.56
C TRP A 222 4.44 -1.78 6.71
N ALA A 223 4.84 -2.44 5.62
CA ALA A 223 5.27 -3.84 5.62
C ALA A 223 6.76 -3.99 5.97
N ASP A 224 7.14 -5.12 6.58
CA ASP A 224 8.54 -5.43 6.92
C ASP A 224 9.38 -5.90 5.71
N GLY A 225 8.70 -6.21 4.61
CA GLY A 225 9.29 -6.54 3.32
C GLY A 225 8.24 -7.03 2.31
N ASN A 226 8.71 -7.66 1.24
CA ASN A 226 7.88 -8.42 0.30
C ASN A 226 8.19 -9.93 0.40
N LEU A 227 7.46 -10.76 -0.34
CA LEU A 227 7.59 -12.22 -0.29
C LEU A 227 8.98 -12.71 -0.70
N GLU A 228 9.62 -12.05 -1.67
CA GLU A 228 10.98 -12.39 -2.07
C GLU A 228 11.99 -12.10 -0.95
N GLU A 229 11.87 -10.95 -0.29
CA GLU A 229 12.68 -10.61 0.88
C GLU A 229 12.41 -11.54 2.06
N PHE A 230 11.15 -11.94 2.27
CA PHE A 230 10.80 -12.94 3.25
C PHE A 230 11.54 -14.25 2.98
N TRP A 231 11.55 -14.72 1.72
CA TRP A 231 12.29 -15.91 1.34
C TRP A 231 13.79 -15.79 1.58
N LYS A 232 14.39 -14.63 1.29
CA LYS A 232 15.81 -14.33 1.57
C LYS A 232 16.13 -14.37 3.06
N LYS A 233 15.25 -13.79 3.90
CA LYS A 233 15.46 -13.60 5.34
C LYS A 233 15.18 -14.88 6.14
N LYS A 234 14.18 -15.67 5.75
CA LYS A 234 13.70 -16.82 6.52
C LYS A 234 14.12 -18.15 5.88
N GLN A 235 14.61 -19.05 6.72
CA GLN A 235 14.74 -20.47 6.39
C GLN A 235 13.66 -21.24 7.12
N VAL A 236 13.06 -22.22 6.45
CA VAL A 236 12.04 -23.10 7.04
C VAL A 236 12.63 -24.48 7.27
N LYS A 237 12.43 -25.01 8.47
CA LYS A 237 12.47 -26.45 8.67
C LYS A 237 11.06 -26.97 8.51
N THR A 238 10.87 -27.89 7.57
CA THR A 238 9.57 -28.47 7.25
C THR A 238 8.99 -29.11 8.51
N SER A 239 7.85 -28.61 8.97
CA SER A 239 7.15 -29.06 10.18
C SER A 239 5.63 -28.97 9.95
N PRO A 240 4.80 -29.66 10.76
CA PRO A 240 3.35 -29.55 10.65
C PRO A 240 2.85 -28.09 10.78
N SER A 241 3.40 -27.32 11.73
CA SER A 241 3.06 -25.90 11.90
C SER A 241 3.47 -25.06 10.68
N ALA A 242 4.70 -25.24 10.15
CA ALA A 242 5.13 -24.53 8.95
C ALA A 242 4.27 -24.88 7.71
N THR A 243 3.84 -26.14 7.62
CA THR A 243 2.97 -26.62 6.54
C THR A 243 1.57 -26.00 6.65
N ASN A 244 1.01 -25.94 7.86
CA ASN A 244 -0.26 -25.26 8.12
C ASN A 244 -0.16 -23.77 7.81
N TRP A 245 0.91 -23.09 8.23
CA TRP A 245 1.16 -21.70 7.90
C TRP A 245 1.20 -21.50 6.38
N MET A 246 1.99 -22.29 5.64
CA MET A 246 2.09 -22.15 4.18
C MET A 246 0.73 -22.39 3.50
N ALA A 247 -0.03 -23.39 3.95
CA ALA A 247 -1.36 -23.68 3.44
C ALA A 247 -2.32 -22.50 3.65
N GLN A 248 -2.33 -21.92 4.85
CA GLN A 248 -3.13 -20.75 5.20
C GLN A 248 -2.76 -19.54 4.35
N GLN A 249 -1.46 -19.25 4.20
CA GLN A 249 -0.99 -18.13 3.39
C GLN A 249 -1.39 -18.31 1.91
N CYS A 250 -1.18 -19.49 1.32
CA CYS A 250 -1.58 -19.77 -0.06
C CYS A 250 -3.09 -19.64 -0.27
N ARG A 251 -3.92 -20.18 0.64
CA ARG A 251 -5.37 -20.02 0.59
C ARG A 251 -5.78 -18.55 0.74
N GLY A 252 -5.17 -17.84 1.67
CA GLY A 252 -5.40 -16.42 1.91
C GLY A 252 -5.14 -15.56 0.68
N ILE A 253 -3.97 -15.72 0.06
CA ILE A 253 -3.61 -15.06 -1.20
C ILE A 253 -4.64 -15.40 -2.30
N ALA A 254 -5.01 -16.68 -2.46
CA ALA A 254 -6.00 -17.07 -3.47
C ALA A 254 -7.39 -16.44 -3.21
N ASN A 255 -7.78 -16.29 -1.94
CA ASN A 255 -9.02 -15.61 -1.55
C ASN A 255 -8.98 -14.10 -1.81
N ALA A 256 -7.82 -13.46 -1.58
CA ALA A 256 -7.61 -12.07 -1.94
C ALA A 256 -7.77 -11.87 -3.46
N ILE A 257 -7.16 -12.72 -4.29
CA ILE A 257 -7.35 -12.68 -5.75
C ILE A 257 -8.80 -12.99 -6.15
N LYS A 258 -9.45 -13.96 -5.49
CA LYS A 258 -10.87 -14.27 -5.70
C LYS A 258 -11.75 -13.05 -5.46
N ARG A 259 -11.44 -12.26 -4.42
CA ARG A 259 -12.16 -11.02 -4.13
C ARG A 259 -11.98 -10.00 -5.24
N ILE A 260 -10.75 -9.81 -5.73
CA ILE A 260 -10.46 -8.92 -6.87
C ILE A 260 -11.26 -9.35 -8.11
N HIS A 261 -11.28 -10.64 -8.44
CA HIS A 261 -12.07 -11.18 -9.56
C HIS A 261 -13.58 -10.97 -9.32
N GLY A 262 -14.04 -11.21 -8.09
CA GLY A 262 -15.44 -11.09 -7.69
C GLY A 262 -15.98 -9.65 -7.72
N LEU A 263 -15.15 -8.63 -7.51
CA LEU A 263 -15.55 -7.21 -7.65
C LEU A 263 -16.10 -6.86 -9.05
N THR A 264 -15.89 -7.73 -10.05
CA THR A 264 -16.35 -7.57 -11.43
C THR A 264 -17.69 -8.23 -11.73
N THR A 265 -18.05 -9.34 -11.07
CA THR A 265 -19.31 -10.04 -11.31
C THR A 265 -20.50 -9.17 -10.90
N TRP A 266 -20.41 -8.51 -9.75
CA TRP A 266 -21.42 -7.55 -9.27
C TRP A 266 -21.62 -6.36 -10.21
N GLN A 267 -20.56 -5.90 -10.91
CA GLN A 267 -20.68 -4.80 -11.86
C GLN A 267 -21.46 -5.20 -13.12
N LYS A 268 -21.31 -6.45 -13.57
CA LYS A 268 -22.09 -6.98 -14.71
C LYS A 268 -23.56 -7.13 -14.35
N GLU A 269 -23.85 -7.54 -13.11
CA GLU A 269 -25.22 -7.62 -12.58
C GLU A 269 -25.86 -6.24 -12.39
N GLU A 270 -25.15 -5.26 -11.83
CA GLU A 270 -25.66 -3.90 -11.62
C GLU A 270 -25.89 -3.14 -12.95
N ARG A 271 -25.02 -3.35 -13.95
CA ARG A 271 -25.22 -2.83 -15.32
C ARG A 271 -26.42 -3.44 -16.02
N SER A 272 -26.73 -4.70 -15.74
CA SER A 272 -27.90 -5.38 -16.32
C SER A 272 -29.22 -4.83 -15.77
N LEU A 273 -29.17 -4.09 -14.66
CA LEU A 273 -30.32 -3.46 -14.01
C LEU A 273 -30.50 -1.97 -14.40
N ASN A 274 -29.49 -1.31 -14.96
CA ASN A 274 -29.53 0.10 -15.38
C ASN A 274 -28.94 0.32 -16.79
N PRO A 275 -29.72 0.09 -17.86
CA PRO A 275 -29.24 0.17 -19.25
C PRO A 275 -29.00 1.59 -19.79
N ASN A 276 -29.36 2.66 -19.05
CA ASN A 276 -29.25 4.06 -19.51
C ASN A 276 -28.03 4.83 -18.98
N SER A 277 -27.06 4.19 -18.32
CA SER A 277 -25.80 4.86 -18.01
C SER A 277 -24.91 4.90 -19.25
N ASP A 278 -24.61 6.10 -19.74
CA ASP A 278 -23.80 6.35 -20.94
C ASP A 278 -22.59 5.40 -21.05
N GLU A 279 -22.41 4.85 -22.26
CA GLU A 279 -21.36 3.91 -22.67
C GLU A 279 -19.95 4.53 -22.56
N VAL A 280 -19.47 4.72 -21.34
CA VAL A 280 -18.02 4.82 -21.11
C VAL A 280 -17.50 3.39 -21.10
N PHE A 281 -16.54 3.08 -21.97
CA PHE A 281 -15.80 1.80 -22.00
C PHE A 281 -15.08 1.57 -20.65
N VAL A 282 -15.83 1.15 -19.63
CA VAL A 282 -15.30 0.82 -18.32
C VAL A 282 -14.71 -0.59 -18.42
N LYS A 283 -13.44 -0.61 -18.87
CA LYS A 283 -12.43 -1.70 -18.86
C LYS A 283 -12.70 -2.78 -17.82
N ASP A 284 -12.56 -4.05 -18.17
CA ASP A 284 -12.77 -5.18 -17.26
C ASP A 284 -11.90 -5.09 -15.99
N TRP A 285 -12.50 -4.67 -14.86
CA TRP A 285 -11.86 -4.48 -13.54
C TRP A 285 -11.59 -5.80 -12.78
N GLY A 286 -11.58 -6.95 -13.47
CA GLY A 286 -11.67 -8.28 -12.85
C GLY A 286 -10.39 -9.08 -12.76
N ARG A 287 -9.25 -8.42 -12.86
CA ARG A 287 -7.94 -9.04 -12.75
C ARG A 287 -6.97 -8.10 -12.04
N HIS A 288 -6.02 -8.70 -11.32
CA HIS A 288 -4.89 -8.00 -10.71
C HIS A 288 -3.87 -7.58 -11.77
N GLY A 289 -3.48 -8.48 -12.68
CA GLY A 289 -2.64 -8.16 -13.85
C GLY A 289 -1.14 -7.98 -13.59
N ASP A 290 -0.67 -8.10 -12.33
CA ASP A 290 0.76 -8.01 -11.96
C ASP A 290 1.09 -8.79 -10.68
N ILE A 291 0.63 -10.04 -10.59
CA ILE A 291 0.95 -10.91 -9.46
C ILE A 291 2.41 -11.37 -9.59
N LYS A 292 3.22 -11.03 -8.60
CA LYS A 292 4.64 -11.40 -8.47
C LYS A 292 5.06 -11.33 -6.99
N PRO A 293 6.17 -11.97 -6.57
CA PRO A 293 6.60 -11.98 -5.17
C PRO A 293 6.81 -10.58 -4.59
N THR A 294 7.30 -9.63 -5.38
CA THR A 294 7.51 -8.24 -4.92
C THR A 294 6.21 -7.47 -4.64
N ASN A 295 5.08 -7.94 -5.18
CA ASN A 295 3.74 -7.35 -4.96
C ASN A 295 2.95 -8.09 -3.88
N ILE A 296 3.56 -9.06 -3.18
CA ILE A 296 3.00 -9.70 -2.00
C ILE A 296 3.82 -9.22 -0.81
N LEU A 297 3.24 -8.36 0.02
CA LEU A 297 3.87 -7.77 1.18
C LEU A 297 3.94 -8.76 2.33
N TRP A 298 5.01 -8.67 3.13
CA TRP A 298 5.22 -9.47 4.33
C TRP A 298 5.21 -8.57 5.56
N PHE A 299 4.36 -8.94 6.52
CA PHE A 299 4.28 -8.32 7.83
C PHE A 299 4.77 -9.33 8.87
N SER A 300 5.82 -9.01 9.60
CA SER A 300 6.31 -9.86 10.70
C SER A 300 5.25 -10.01 11.79
N THR A 301 4.41 -8.98 12.00
CA THR A 301 3.23 -8.98 12.87
C THR A 301 2.12 -8.19 12.20
N HIS A 302 0.93 -8.79 12.05
CA HIS A 302 -0.25 -8.16 11.44
C HIS A 302 -1.50 -8.53 12.24
N GLY A 303 -1.97 -7.60 13.09
CA GLY A 303 -2.95 -7.94 14.11
C GLY A 303 -2.37 -8.96 15.09
N GLU A 304 -3.05 -10.10 15.24
CA GLU A 304 -2.59 -11.24 16.03
C GLU A 304 -1.74 -12.23 15.22
N ASP A 305 -1.69 -12.09 13.89
CA ASP A 305 -0.99 -13.02 13.00
C ASP A 305 0.50 -12.67 12.90
N ARG A 306 1.33 -13.70 12.78
CA ARG A 306 2.79 -13.56 12.54
C ARG A 306 3.15 -14.00 11.14
N ASP A 307 4.15 -13.33 10.57
CA ASP A 307 4.64 -13.59 9.22
C ASP A 307 3.49 -13.66 8.21
N HIS A 308 2.66 -12.62 8.19
CA HIS A 308 1.44 -12.58 7.40
C HIS A 308 1.69 -11.97 6.02
N LEU A 309 1.14 -12.60 4.97
CA LEU A 309 1.32 -12.18 3.58
C LEU A 309 0.09 -11.45 3.05
N VAL A 310 0.30 -10.29 2.42
CA VAL A 310 -0.76 -9.41 1.95
C VAL A 310 -0.54 -9.06 0.47
N VAL A 311 -1.53 -9.34 -0.38
CA VAL A 311 -1.51 -8.95 -1.78
C VAL A 311 -1.65 -7.43 -1.89
N ALA A 312 -0.70 -6.78 -2.56
CA ALA A 312 -0.67 -5.34 -2.78
C ALA A 312 -0.55 -4.98 -4.26
N ASP A 313 -0.56 -3.68 -4.54
CA ASP A 313 -0.46 -3.12 -5.90
C ASP A 313 -1.50 -3.70 -6.86
N LEU A 314 -2.78 -3.43 -6.54
CA LEU A 314 -3.90 -3.73 -7.42
C LEU A 314 -3.59 -3.10 -8.79
N GLY A 315 -3.16 -3.92 -9.76
CA GLY A 315 -2.51 -3.50 -11.02
C GLY A 315 -3.42 -2.77 -12.00
N LEU A 316 -3.95 -1.64 -11.56
CA LEU A 316 -4.97 -0.85 -12.23
C LEU A 316 -4.36 0.16 -13.21
N THR A 317 -3.04 0.30 -13.19
CA THR A 317 -2.27 1.20 -14.05
C THR A 317 -1.99 0.61 -15.44
N ARG A 318 -1.97 -0.73 -15.59
CA ARG A 318 -1.64 -1.41 -16.87
C ARG A 318 -2.72 -1.37 -17.94
N TYR A 319 -3.86 -0.77 -17.65
CA TYR A 319 -4.90 -0.55 -18.64
C TYR A 319 -4.59 0.66 -19.56
N HIS A 320 -3.62 1.49 -19.19
CA HIS A 320 -2.67 2.20 -20.07
C HIS A 320 -2.16 1.37 -21.26
N SER A 321 -2.96 1.23 -22.32
CA SER A 321 -2.59 0.94 -23.71
C SER A 321 -2.96 -0.45 -24.28
N SER A 322 -4.10 -0.49 -24.96
CA SER A 322 -4.26 -1.38 -26.13
C SER A 322 -3.32 -0.97 -27.28
N LEU A 323 -2.74 0.24 -27.24
CA LEU A 323 -1.94 0.85 -28.32
C LEU A 323 -0.42 0.94 -28.05
N THR A 324 0.08 0.55 -26.87
CA THR A 324 1.50 0.72 -26.48
C THR A 324 2.09 -0.58 -25.89
N LYS A 325 1.43 -1.71 -26.17
CA LYS A 325 1.87 -3.07 -25.75
C LYS A 325 3.28 -3.44 -26.26
N SER A 326 3.76 -2.85 -27.34
CA SER A 326 5.09 -3.15 -27.89
C SER A 326 6.23 -2.34 -27.26
N ARG A 327 5.94 -1.20 -26.61
CA ARG A 327 6.96 -0.30 -26.04
C ARG A 327 7.01 -0.34 -24.50
N VAL A 328 5.88 -0.41 -23.80
CA VAL A 328 5.89 -0.38 -22.32
C VAL A 328 6.46 -1.66 -21.70
N MET A 329 6.28 -2.83 -22.33
CA MET A 329 6.95 -4.06 -21.88
C MET A 329 8.46 -4.07 -22.09
N ARG A 330 9.03 -3.08 -22.79
CA ARG A 330 10.47 -2.97 -23.09
C ARG A 330 11.18 -1.82 -22.36
N VAL A 331 10.47 -0.99 -21.60
CA VAL A 331 11.01 0.28 -21.06
C VAL A 331 11.30 0.22 -19.55
N ASP A 332 10.69 -0.71 -18.80
CA ASP A 332 10.77 -0.72 -17.32
C ASP A 332 11.66 -1.84 -16.73
N GLY A 333 12.54 -2.48 -17.51
CA GLY A 333 13.60 -3.40 -17.02
C GLY A 333 13.13 -4.68 -16.28
N TYR A 334 11.85 -4.81 -15.96
CA TYR A 334 11.27 -6.02 -15.40
C TYR A 334 10.78 -6.92 -16.53
N THR A 335 11.65 -7.86 -16.90
CA THR A 335 11.31 -9.10 -17.60
C THR A 335 9.93 -9.60 -17.16
N GLY A 336 9.02 -9.86 -18.10
CA GLY A 336 7.68 -10.38 -17.80
C GLY A 336 7.72 -11.84 -17.31
N THR A 337 8.54 -12.19 -16.33
CA THR A 337 8.78 -13.54 -15.81
C THR A 337 7.48 -14.26 -15.45
N TYR A 338 6.58 -13.58 -14.74
CA TYR A 338 5.30 -14.12 -14.28
C TYR A 338 4.20 -13.99 -15.34
N ARG A 339 4.50 -13.46 -16.53
CA ARG A 339 3.50 -13.24 -17.59
C ARG A 339 2.96 -14.56 -18.12
N ALA A 340 1.68 -14.54 -18.48
CA ALA A 340 1.03 -15.68 -19.09
C ALA A 340 1.28 -15.74 -20.62
N PRO A 341 1.29 -16.95 -21.23
CA PRO A 341 1.63 -17.14 -22.63
C PRO A 341 0.75 -16.37 -23.62
N GLU A 342 -0.52 -16.11 -23.27
CA GLU A 342 -1.46 -15.35 -24.09
C GLU A 342 -0.95 -13.96 -24.49
N ILE A 343 -0.06 -13.35 -23.69
CA ILE A 343 0.57 -12.08 -24.03
C ILE A 343 1.42 -12.24 -25.30
N ASP A 344 2.32 -13.22 -25.31
CA ASP A 344 3.27 -13.43 -26.41
C ASP A 344 2.61 -14.08 -27.63
N LEU A 345 1.48 -14.76 -27.41
CA LEU A 345 0.64 -15.36 -28.46
C LEU A 345 -0.35 -14.36 -29.08
N GLY A 346 -0.51 -13.15 -28.52
CA GLY A 346 -1.46 -12.15 -29.01
C GLY A 346 -2.93 -12.48 -28.71
N ASN A 347 -3.19 -13.38 -27.78
CA ASN A 347 -4.54 -13.80 -27.40
C ASN A 347 -5.20 -12.78 -26.45
N PRO A 348 -6.54 -12.72 -26.39
CA PRO A 348 -7.25 -11.90 -25.41
C PRO A 348 -6.87 -12.28 -23.97
N ILE A 349 -6.58 -11.27 -23.14
CA ILE A 349 -6.20 -11.47 -21.75
C ILE A 349 -7.45 -11.43 -20.87
N SER A 350 -7.59 -12.38 -19.95
CA SER A 350 -8.71 -12.48 -19.00
C SER A 350 -8.19 -12.64 -17.56
N ALA A 351 -9.10 -12.83 -16.60
CA ALA A 351 -8.77 -13.20 -15.21
C ALA A 351 -7.91 -14.48 -15.10
N LYS A 352 -7.87 -15.32 -16.15
CA LYS A 352 -7.00 -16.50 -16.25
C LYS A 352 -5.50 -16.15 -16.31
N TYR A 353 -5.16 -14.91 -16.63
CA TYR A 353 -3.80 -14.39 -16.55
C TYR A 353 -3.26 -14.43 -15.11
N ASP A 354 -4.08 -14.02 -14.15
CA ASP A 354 -3.72 -14.04 -12.74
C ASP A 354 -3.53 -15.46 -12.23
N ILE A 355 -4.30 -16.42 -12.74
CA ILE A 355 -4.17 -17.84 -12.37
C ILE A 355 -2.79 -18.38 -12.78
N TRP A 356 -2.31 -18.03 -13.98
CA TRP A 356 -0.97 -18.39 -14.41
C TRP A 356 0.10 -17.73 -13.52
N SER A 357 -0.01 -16.42 -13.31
CA SER A 357 0.93 -15.64 -12.51
C SER A 357 1.02 -16.17 -11.07
N LEU A 358 -0.13 -16.49 -10.48
CA LEU A 358 -0.21 -17.10 -9.14
C LEU A 358 0.40 -18.51 -9.12
N GLY A 359 0.24 -19.29 -10.19
CA GLY A 359 0.86 -20.61 -10.31
C GLY A 359 2.39 -20.54 -10.33
N CYS A 360 2.94 -19.49 -10.95
CA CYS A 360 4.38 -19.20 -10.94
C CYS A 360 4.86 -18.90 -9.50
N VAL A 361 4.18 -17.98 -8.81
CA VAL A 361 4.50 -17.61 -7.41
C VAL A 361 4.40 -18.82 -6.48
N PHE A 362 3.34 -19.62 -6.57
CA PHE A 362 3.17 -20.81 -5.72
C PHE A 362 4.19 -21.90 -6.00
N LEU A 363 4.69 -22.03 -7.23
CA LEU A 363 5.79 -22.95 -7.52
C LEU A 363 7.08 -22.51 -6.85
N GLU A 364 7.45 -21.22 -6.95
CA GLU A 364 8.61 -20.68 -6.23
C GLU A 364 8.46 -20.80 -4.71
N PHE A 365 7.24 -20.60 -4.20
CA PHE A 365 6.95 -20.81 -2.77
C PHE A 365 7.17 -22.27 -2.34
N CYS A 366 6.77 -23.24 -3.17
CA CYS A 366 7.04 -24.67 -2.92
C CYS A 366 8.54 -25.00 -2.97
N ILE A 367 9.28 -24.39 -3.89
CA ILE A 367 10.75 -24.54 -3.97
C ILE A 367 11.39 -24.00 -2.71
N TRP A 368 11.07 -22.76 -2.31
CA TRP A 368 11.60 -22.15 -1.10
C TRP A 368 11.26 -22.98 0.15
N PHE A 369 10.02 -23.44 0.28
CA PHE A 369 9.57 -24.18 1.45
C PHE A 369 10.29 -25.53 1.63
N LEU A 370 10.62 -26.21 0.53
CA LEU A 370 11.25 -27.53 0.56
C LEU A 370 12.78 -27.48 0.51
N LEU A 371 13.35 -26.48 -0.17
CA LEU A 371 14.77 -26.44 -0.51
C LEU A 371 15.48 -25.15 -0.08
N GLY A 372 14.74 -24.09 0.24
CA GLY A 372 15.29 -22.78 0.59
C GLY A 372 15.47 -21.82 -0.59
N TYR A 373 15.92 -20.61 -0.29
CA TYR A 373 15.99 -19.51 -1.26
C TYR A 373 17.03 -19.73 -2.37
N ASP A 374 18.17 -20.36 -2.06
CA ASP A 374 19.23 -20.62 -3.05
C ASP A 374 18.70 -21.48 -4.22
N ASP A 375 17.77 -22.41 -3.94
CA ASP A 375 17.11 -23.23 -4.96
C ASP A 375 16.04 -22.45 -5.75
N VAL A 376 15.46 -21.38 -5.20
CA VAL A 376 14.61 -20.45 -5.98
C VAL A 376 15.46 -19.73 -7.03
N GLU A 377 16.64 -19.23 -6.65
CA GLU A 377 17.57 -18.61 -7.60
C GLU A 377 18.08 -19.62 -8.63
N ASN A 378 18.44 -20.84 -8.21
CA ASN A 378 18.84 -21.90 -9.15
C ASN A 378 17.73 -22.23 -10.13
N PHE A 379 16.47 -22.22 -9.70
CA PHE A 379 15.34 -22.40 -10.59
C PHE A 379 15.20 -21.25 -11.60
N GLN A 380 15.40 -20.00 -11.17
CA GLN A 380 15.40 -18.83 -12.07
C GLN A 380 16.54 -18.92 -13.11
N ARG A 381 17.74 -19.35 -12.69
CA ARG A 381 18.89 -19.61 -13.58
C ARG A 381 18.59 -20.72 -14.58
N ASP A 382 18.02 -21.85 -14.13
CA ASP A 382 17.63 -22.97 -14.99
C ASP A 382 16.52 -22.59 -16.01
N ARG A 383 15.73 -21.56 -15.73
CA ARG A 383 14.72 -21.00 -16.65
C ARG A 383 15.27 -19.94 -17.59
N ASN A 384 16.49 -19.45 -17.36
CA ASN A 384 17.09 -18.46 -18.24
C ASN A 384 17.50 -19.13 -19.56
N LEU A 385 16.75 -18.83 -20.62
CA LEU A 385 17.20 -19.12 -21.97
C LEU A 385 18.06 -17.94 -22.40
N ASN A 386 19.39 -18.10 -22.35
CA ASN A 386 20.26 -17.30 -23.21
C ASN A 386 19.83 -17.64 -24.64
N ARG A 387 18.99 -16.82 -25.24
CA ARG A 387 18.70 -16.91 -26.66
C ARG A 387 20.00 -16.56 -27.35
N LEU A 388 20.72 -17.58 -27.81
CA LEU A 388 21.88 -17.41 -28.67
C LEU A 388 21.37 -16.84 -29.99
N SER A 389 21.36 -15.51 -30.13
CA SER A 389 21.48 -14.87 -31.43
C SER A 389 22.96 -14.88 -31.81
N ASP A 390 23.27 -15.24 -33.06
CA ASP A 390 24.63 -15.16 -33.63
C ASP A 390 25.04 -13.70 -33.94
N ASP A 391 24.23 -12.71 -33.53
CA ASP A 391 24.44 -11.28 -33.77
C ASP A 391 25.00 -10.61 -32.51
N GLU A 392 26.29 -10.22 -32.55
CA GLU A 392 27.04 -9.62 -31.44
C GLU A 392 26.53 -8.24 -30.96
N ASP A 393 25.58 -7.63 -31.67
CA ASP A 393 25.06 -6.28 -31.40
C ASP A 393 23.70 -6.23 -30.67
N ASP A 394 23.00 -7.37 -30.51
CA ASP A 394 21.73 -7.44 -29.76
C ASP A 394 21.97 -8.08 -28.37
N ILE A 395 22.15 -7.23 -27.35
CA ILE A 395 22.10 -7.67 -25.96
C ILE A 395 20.63 -8.04 -25.64
N GLU A 396 20.21 -9.26 -26.00
CA GLU A 396 18.88 -9.75 -25.63
C GLU A 396 18.80 -9.93 -24.11
N GLU A 397 17.83 -9.26 -23.48
CA GLU A 397 17.54 -9.43 -22.05
C GLU A 397 17.23 -10.92 -21.73
N PRO A 398 17.73 -11.45 -20.61
CA PRO A 398 17.54 -12.85 -20.24
C PRO A 398 16.05 -13.20 -20.07
N ASP A 399 15.55 -14.19 -20.82
CA ASP A 399 14.14 -14.58 -20.79
C ASP A 399 13.88 -15.61 -19.69
N HIS A 400 13.61 -15.12 -18.48
CA HIS A 400 13.20 -15.95 -17.35
C HIS A 400 11.70 -16.30 -17.39
N SER A 401 11.16 -16.72 -18.53
CA SER A 401 9.73 -17.09 -18.62
C SER A 401 9.44 -18.50 -18.09
N TYR A 402 8.18 -18.75 -17.74
CA TYR A 402 7.69 -20.09 -17.40
C TYR A 402 7.27 -20.92 -18.62
N PHE A 403 7.34 -20.33 -19.81
CA PHE A 403 7.01 -20.94 -21.08
C PHE A 403 8.05 -20.57 -22.13
N VAL A 404 8.11 -21.35 -23.20
CA VAL A 404 8.91 -21.09 -24.39
C VAL A 404 7.96 -20.89 -25.57
N THR A 405 8.30 -19.95 -26.45
CA THR A 405 7.55 -19.75 -27.70
C THR A 405 8.34 -20.29 -28.88
N SER A 406 7.62 -20.82 -29.87
CA SER A 406 8.21 -21.27 -31.13
C SER A 406 7.30 -20.87 -32.29
N GLN A 407 7.88 -20.50 -33.42
CA GLN A 407 7.12 -20.25 -34.65
C GLN A 407 6.52 -21.54 -35.21
N MET A 408 5.31 -21.45 -35.73
CA MET A 408 4.63 -22.54 -36.42
C MET A 408 4.98 -22.53 -37.91
N PRO A 409 5.06 -23.70 -38.59
CA PRO A 409 5.45 -23.76 -40.01
C PRO A 409 4.51 -23.03 -40.97
N HIS A 410 3.27 -22.73 -40.54
CA HIS A 410 2.19 -22.16 -41.35
C HIS A 410 1.84 -20.73 -40.92
N GLY A 411 2.73 -20.10 -40.15
CA GLY A 411 2.52 -18.79 -39.53
C GLY A 411 1.90 -18.88 -38.14
N GLY A 412 2.19 -17.87 -37.31
CA GLY A 412 1.75 -17.79 -35.91
C GLY A 412 2.74 -18.41 -34.91
N LYS A 413 2.53 -18.09 -33.64
CA LYS A 413 3.35 -18.59 -32.52
C LYS A 413 2.58 -19.67 -31.76
N ARG A 414 3.31 -20.65 -31.21
CA ARG A 414 2.81 -21.55 -30.16
C ARG A 414 3.67 -21.42 -28.91
N ALA A 415 3.07 -21.68 -27.76
CA ALA A 415 3.78 -21.75 -26.49
C ALA A 415 3.78 -23.18 -25.93
N LYS A 416 4.84 -23.53 -25.20
CA LYS A 416 4.94 -24.75 -24.40
C LYS A 416 5.50 -24.41 -23.04
N LEU A 417 5.17 -25.20 -22.03
CA LEU A 417 5.74 -25.02 -20.69
C LEU A 417 7.26 -25.19 -20.75
N HIS A 418 7.98 -24.35 -20.00
CA HIS A 418 9.44 -24.39 -20.00
C HIS A 418 9.96 -25.73 -19.44
N PRO A 419 10.92 -26.42 -20.09
CA PRO A 419 11.41 -27.74 -19.63
C PRO A 419 11.94 -27.74 -18.19
N ALA A 420 12.59 -26.64 -17.77
CA ALA A 420 13.04 -26.49 -16.38
C ALA A 420 11.88 -26.54 -15.37
N VAL A 421 10.70 -25.99 -15.68
CA VAL A 421 9.52 -26.09 -14.80
C VAL A 421 9.17 -27.55 -14.55
N GLN A 422 9.14 -28.37 -15.61
CA GLN A 422 8.85 -29.80 -15.49
C GLN A 422 9.94 -30.55 -14.71
N LYS A 423 11.22 -30.25 -14.97
CA LYS A 423 12.38 -30.80 -14.25
C LYS A 423 12.30 -30.53 -12.76
N TRP A 424 12.01 -29.28 -12.38
CA TRP A 424 11.94 -28.86 -10.98
C TRP A 424 10.73 -29.44 -10.27
N VAL A 425 9.56 -29.46 -10.89
CA VAL A 425 8.38 -30.11 -10.30
C VAL A 425 8.63 -31.60 -10.06
N LYS A 426 9.27 -32.30 -11.01
CA LYS A 426 9.67 -33.70 -10.82
C LYS A 426 10.66 -33.86 -9.66
N LYS A 427 11.66 -32.98 -9.55
CA LYS A 427 12.60 -32.93 -8.41
C LYS A 427 11.83 -32.80 -7.09
N LEU A 428 10.93 -31.83 -6.96
CA LEU A 428 10.16 -31.59 -5.74
C LEU A 428 9.25 -32.76 -5.38
N ARG A 429 8.54 -33.35 -6.34
CA ARG A 429 7.67 -34.52 -6.11
C ARG A 429 8.44 -35.73 -5.57
N ASN A 430 9.72 -35.88 -5.92
CA ASN A 430 10.56 -36.98 -5.42
C ASN A 430 11.06 -36.74 -3.99
N LEU A 431 10.99 -35.51 -3.47
CA LEU A 431 11.43 -35.17 -2.12
C LEU A 431 10.37 -35.43 -1.05
N VAL A 432 9.10 -35.55 -1.46
CA VAL A 432 7.96 -35.61 -0.53
C VAL A 432 7.02 -36.77 -0.88
N PRO A 433 6.35 -37.38 0.11
CA PRO A 433 5.31 -38.37 -0.15
C PRO A 433 4.18 -37.80 -1.00
N SER A 434 3.52 -38.66 -1.79
CA SER A 434 2.38 -38.27 -2.64
C SER A 434 1.18 -37.73 -1.86
N THR A 435 1.07 -38.09 -0.58
CA THR A 435 0.02 -37.62 0.33
C THR A 435 0.31 -36.26 0.97
N SER A 436 1.52 -35.72 0.78
CA SER A 436 1.94 -34.47 1.40
C SER A 436 1.22 -33.25 0.81
N PHE A 437 1.13 -32.19 1.61
CA PHE A 437 0.65 -30.88 1.16
C PHE A 437 1.37 -30.40 -0.10
N ALA A 438 2.71 -30.43 -0.10
CA ALA A 438 3.50 -29.97 -1.22
C ALA A 438 3.22 -30.76 -2.51
N HIS A 439 2.99 -32.08 -2.43
CA HIS A 439 2.63 -32.86 -3.60
C HIS A 439 1.28 -32.44 -4.19
N HIS A 440 0.24 -32.32 -3.36
CA HIS A 440 -1.07 -31.86 -3.83
C HIS A 440 -1.03 -30.42 -4.36
N MET A 441 -0.22 -29.54 -3.76
CA MET A 441 0.02 -28.20 -4.28
C MET A 441 0.64 -28.23 -5.67
N LEU A 442 1.67 -29.06 -5.89
CA LEU A 442 2.31 -29.22 -7.20
C LEU A 442 1.32 -29.77 -8.24
N ASP A 443 0.42 -30.68 -7.86
CA ASP A 443 -0.65 -31.16 -8.74
C ASP A 443 -1.63 -30.04 -9.13
N LEU A 444 -2.07 -29.24 -8.17
CA LEU A 444 -2.94 -28.09 -8.43
C LEU A 444 -2.27 -27.06 -9.35
N ILE A 445 -0.99 -26.75 -9.09
CA ILE A 445 -0.20 -25.82 -9.90
C ILE A 445 -0.11 -26.33 -11.34
N MET A 446 0.31 -27.57 -11.55
CA MET A 446 0.58 -28.09 -12.89
C MET A 446 -0.68 -28.37 -13.70
N ASN A 447 -1.73 -28.87 -13.05
CA ASN A 447 -2.95 -29.30 -13.74
C ASN A 447 -3.99 -28.18 -13.83
N GLY A 448 -3.94 -27.19 -12.94
CA GLY A 448 -4.94 -26.13 -12.83
C GLY A 448 -4.44 -24.72 -13.13
N MET A 449 -3.13 -24.44 -12.99
CA MET A 449 -2.62 -23.06 -13.02
C MET A 449 -1.63 -22.81 -14.17
N LEU A 450 -0.57 -23.61 -14.27
CA LEU A 450 0.46 -23.53 -15.32
C LEU A 450 0.05 -24.30 -16.59
N VAL A 451 -1.21 -24.13 -17.01
CA VAL A 451 -1.76 -24.69 -18.24
C VAL A 451 -1.65 -23.66 -19.36
N ILE A 452 -1.03 -24.01 -20.48
CA ILE A 452 -0.76 -23.07 -21.58
C ILE A 452 -2.07 -22.46 -22.12
N ASP A 453 -3.06 -23.29 -22.43
CA ASP A 453 -4.37 -22.81 -22.89
C ASP A 453 -5.16 -22.18 -21.73
N PRO A 454 -5.49 -20.87 -21.79
CA PRO A 454 -6.29 -20.21 -20.76
C PRO A 454 -7.65 -20.87 -20.52
N LYS A 455 -8.25 -21.54 -21.52
CA LYS A 455 -9.54 -22.24 -21.38
C LYS A 455 -9.44 -23.48 -20.50
N GLY A 456 -8.27 -24.13 -20.48
CA GLY A 456 -7.99 -25.30 -19.64
C GLY A 456 -7.58 -24.94 -18.21
N ARG A 457 -7.19 -23.69 -17.93
CA ARG A 457 -6.86 -23.25 -16.56
C ARG A 457 -8.10 -23.25 -15.68
N HIS A 458 -7.95 -23.61 -14.41
CA HIS A 458 -9.01 -23.49 -13.40
C HIS A 458 -9.40 -22.02 -13.16
N SER A 459 -10.60 -21.76 -12.63
CA SER A 459 -10.97 -20.43 -12.13
C SER A 459 -10.43 -20.24 -10.72
N ILE A 460 -10.34 -19.00 -10.25
CA ILE A 460 -9.89 -18.71 -8.88
C ILE A 460 -10.79 -19.36 -7.82
N ASP A 461 -12.09 -19.52 -8.10
CA ASP A 461 -13.03 -20.23 -7.23
C ASP A 461 -12.64 -21.70 -7.03
N ILE A 462 -12.27 -22.38 -8.12
CA ILE A 462 -11.81 -23.77 -8.06
C ILE A 462 -10.45 -23.85 -7.34
N ILE A 463 -9.52 -22.92 -7.61
CA ILE A 463 -8.24 -22.88 -6.90
C ILE A 463 -8.44 -22.68 -5.40
N SER A 464 -9.25 -21.72 -4.98
CA SER A 464 -9.60 -21.46 -3.57
C SER A 464 -10.25 -22.67 -2.91
N LEU A 465 -11.15 -23.37 -3.61
CA LEU A 465 -11.79 -24.59 -3.12
C LEU A 465 -10.79 -25.74 -2.96
N GLU A 466 -9.93 -25.98 -3.94
CA GLU A 466 -8.90 -27.02 -3.88
C GLU A 466 -7.88 -26.74 -2.78
N LEU A 467 -7.43 -25.49 -2.62
CA LEU A 467 -6.55 -25.11 -1.50
C LEU A 467 -7.19 -25.39 -0.14
N SER A 468 -8.47 -25.06 0.01
CA SER A 468 -9.23 -25.38 1.23
C SER A 468 -9.32 -26.88 1.49
N ARG A 469 -9.49 -27.71 0.45
CA ARG A 469 -9.49 -29.18 0.55
C ARG A 469 -8.12 -29.75 0.90
N ILE A 470 -7.07 -29.16 0.35
CA ILE A 470 -5.68 -29.55 0.63
C ILE A 470 -5.35 -29.23 2.10
N GLU A 471 -5.70 -28.04 2.58
CA GLU A 471 -5.51 -27.61 3.97
C GLU A 471 -6.32 -28.47 4.94
N SER A 472 -7.58 -28.82 4.62
CA SER A 472 -8.41 -29.63 5.52
C SER A 472 -7.88 -31.06 5.78
N ARG A 473 -6.94 -31.54 4.96
CA ARG A 473 -6.26 -32.83 5.13
C ARG A 473 -5.07 -32.74 6.09
N LEU A 474 -4.65 -31.54 6.46
CA LEU A 474 -3.55 -31.35 7.38
C LEU A 474 -3.99 -31.67 8.82
N PRO A 475 -3.07 -32.17 9.67
CA PRO A 475 -3.36 -32.37 11.08
C PRO A 475 -3.79 -31.04 11.72
N GLN A 476 -4.97 -31.05 12.36
CA GLN A 476 -5.44 -29.93 13.16
C GLN A 476 -4.48 -29.75 14.33
N THR A 477 -3.73 -28.65 14.36
CA THR A 477 -2.93 -28.28 15.52
C THR A 477 -3.85 -27.71 16.59
N SER A 478 -3.88 -28.33 17.77
CA SER A 478 -4.68 -27.92 18.94
C SER A 478 -4.21 -26.63 19.63
N GLU A 479 -3.26 -25.92 19.02
CA GLU A 479 -2.79 -24.61 19.44
C GLU A 479 -3.27 -23.61 18.39
N GLY A 480 -4.02 -22.58 18.81
CA GLY A 480 -4.45 -21.49 17.93
C GLY A 480 -3.26 -20.93 17.14
N LEU A 481 -3.52 -20.51 15.89
CA LEU A 481 -2.60 -19.81 14.95
C LEU A 481 -1.14 -19.85 15.40
N THR A 482 -0.50 -21.02 15.27
CA THR A 482 0.88 -21.16 15.74
C THR A 482 1.81 -20.34 14.85
N PRO A 483 2.75 -19.59 15.43
CA PRO A 483 3.77 -18.83 14.69
C PRO A 483 4.47 -19.70 13.65
N PHE A 484 4.99 -19.07 12.59
CA PHE A 484 6.09 -19.67 11.84
C PHE A 484 7.13 -20.23 12.83
N PRO A 485 7.57 -21.50 12.70
CA PRO A 485 8.45 -22.10 13.69
C PRO A 485 9.68 -21.23 13.85
N VAL A 486 9.99 -20.87 15.10
CA VAL A 486 11.13 -20.01 15.46
C VAL A 486 12.39 -20.57 14.79
N THR A 487 12.79 -19.98 13.68
CA THR A 487 14.13 -20.18 13.14
C THR A 487 15.01 -19.05 13.64
N LYS A 488 16.21 -19.42 14.08
CA LYS A 488 17.26 -18.46 14.39
C LYS A 488 17.39 -17.57 13.16
N ASP A 489 17.10 -16.27 13.29
CA ASP A 489 17.51 -15.30 12.28
C ASP A 489 19.00 -15.56 12.01
N LYS A 490 19.44 -15.48 10.75
CA LYS A 490 20.87 -15.50 10.45
C LYS A 490 21.50 -14.33 11.23
N THR A 491 22.12 -14.63 12.37
CA THR A 491 22.93 -13.69 13.12
C THR A 491 24.21 -13.54 12.33
N TYR A 492 24.25 -12.52 11.49
CA TYR A 492 25.54 -11.95 11.14
C TYR A 492 26.13 -11.36 12.42
N PRO A 493 27.44 -11.57 12.70
CA PRO A 493 28.05 -10.96 13.86
C PRO A 493 27.81 -9.46 13.82
N SER A 494 27.32 -8.91 14.92
CA SER A 494 27.10 -7.47 15.08
C SER A 494 28.40 -6.74 14.69
N PRO A 495 28.41 -5.90 13.64
CA PRO A 495 29.53 -5.00 13.47
C PRO A 495 29.46 -3.99 14.62
N GLU A 496 30.61 -3.79 15.28
CA GLU A 496 30.83 -2.66 16.18
C GLU A 496 30.32 -1.36 15.54
N PRO A 497 29.87 -0.38 16.35
CA PRO A 497 29.17 0.80 15.86
C PRO A 497 30.12 1.76 15.15
N LYS A 498 30.41 1.49 13.88
CA LYS A 498 31.04 2.42 12.95
C LYS A 498 30.35 2.32 11.60
N SER A 499 29.50 3.31 11.34
CA SER A 499 29.05 3.76 10.00
C SER A 499 28.84 2.68 8.93
N SER A 500 27.87 1.80 9.09
CA SER A 500 27.40 0.91 8.00
C SER A 500 26.33 1.59 7.15
N LYS A 501 26.68 2.72 6.51
CA LYS A 501 25.83 3.43 5.54
C LYS A 501 26.05 3.01 4.07
N VAL A 502 26.85 1.96 3.81
CA VAL A 502 27.36 1.70 2.44
C VAL A 502 26.84 0.38 1.81
N SER A 503 26.30 -0.56 2.59
CA SER A 503 25.88 -1.87 2.02
C SER A 503 24.50 -1.86 1.33
N PHE A 504 23.67 -0.83 1.54
CA PHE A 504 22.38 -0.67 0.86
C PHE A 504 22.48 0.07 -0.48
N LEU A 505 23.59 0.78 -0.72
CA LEU A 505 23.79 1.62 -1.90
C LEU A 505 24.21 0.83 -3.15
N ILE A 506 24.79 -0.37 -2.97
CA ILE A 506 25.24 -1.24 -4.08
C ILE A 506 24.08 -2.05 -4.67
N VAL A 507 23.10 -2.44 -3.85
CA VAL A 507 21.96 -3.29 -4.27
C VAL A 507 20.93 -2.54 -5.14
N LEU A 508 20.81 -1.21 -4.98
CA LEU A 508 19.87 -0.40 -5.77
C LEU A 508 20.44 0.08 -7.11
N ILE A 509 21.75 -0.06 -7.33
CA ILE A 509 22.42 0.24 -8.61
C ILE A 509 22.25 -0.94 -9.59
N GLU A 510 21.99 -2.15 -9.10
CA GLU A 510 21.84 -3.37 -9.91
C GLU A 510 20.38 -3.76 -10.20
N THR A 511 19.39 -2.96 -9.76
CA THR A 511 17.94 -3.19 -9.96
C THR A 511 17.20 -2.06 -10.69
N LEU A 512 17.96 -1.12 -11.28
CA LEU A 512 17.50 -0.18 -12.32
C LEU A 512 18.11 -0.61 -13.66
#